data_AF-A0A254RAJ6-F1
#
_entry.id   AF-A0A254RAJ6-F1
#
_cell.length_a   1.000
_cell.length_b   1.000
_cell.length_c   1.000
_cell.angle_alpha   90.00
_cell.angle_beta   90.00
_cell.angle_gamma   90.00
#
_symmetry.space_group_name_H-M   'P 1'
#
loop_
_entity.id
_entity.type
_entity.pdbx_description
1 polymer ?
#
loop_
_entity_poly.entity_id
_entity_poly.type
_entity_poly.pdbx_seq_one_letter_code
_entity_poly.pdbx_strand_id
1 'polypeptide(L)'
;MKRKLFKTIVAAGAVAMICACSDDPSSPDNQQPGLSSAVIDPTSSAAVNPNSSAVVPGSSAAVNPGSSTNPVDPTSSTAVEPTSSGSVVPGSSASIDPNSSETVPVSSSGAVPLDDNGFPTIESYGPPPAEYTKDISATAPRGWNTRYWDACKPHCSWLKESDNDKTRADISSNEAYQSTFGTARNCNIHDVEVPTFTLGNVTKSWFGYEGTRSACGDEKEKGVFTCTDMAPIAVNDTLAYAYVAGTADSRCGKCYHLQYDGHFKDEFEQNPPKATHKALKGKHLVVMASNIGNDVAGGNANLPAGQFDLMVPGGGVGAFDALSTQVNKGAGFNWGAGFGGFLTECQKNTNCGTEGSLECYQTCVKDMCDAAFADGGLPNLLRGCYWFADWYMAADNPTYYIEEVECPQYLIDHYSSRINTTNETNIKKVTDWSTFKEGDVLDTLHCWKAGEAPPENGWTNPSAGCLNE
;
A
#
# COMPACT_ATOMS: atom_id res chain seq x y z
N MET A 1 9.03 -74.48 -39.63
CA MET A 1 10.19 -75.40 -39.52
C MET A 1 11.31 -74.72 -38.71
N LYS A 2 12.51 -75.32 -38.63
CA LYS A 2 13.72 -74.83 -37.89
C LYS A 2 14.10 -73.39 -38.34
N ARG A 3 14.59 -72.42 -37.54
CA ARG A 3 15.46 -72.31 -36.31
C ARG A 3 16.89 -71.86 -36.68
N LYS A 4 17.40 -70.83 -35.96
CA LYS A 4 18.69 -70.12 -36.09
C LYS A 4 18.74 -69.07 -37.23
N LEU A 5 19.29 -67.85 -37.13
CA LEU A 5 20.27 -67.18 -36.22
C LEU A 5 21.75 -67.39 -36.59
N PHE A 6 22.39 -66.31 -37.06
CA PHE A 6 23.86 -66.13 -37.07
C PHE A 6 24.21 -64.64 -36.82
N LYS A 7 25.40 -64.39 -36.26
CA LYS A 7 26.06 -63.07 -36.19
C LYS A 7 26.91 -62.89 -37.49
N THR A 8 27.78 -61.91 -37.74
CA THR A 8 28.87 -61.34 -36.91
C THR A 8 29.60 -60.22 -37.69
N ILE A 9 30.13 -59.18 -37.00
CA ILE A 9 31.53 -58.61 -37.08
C ILE A 9 32.19 -58.37 -38.47
N VAL A 10 32.97 -57.30 -38.75
CA VAL A 10 33.29 -55.97 -38.15
C VAL A 10 34.24 -55.22 -39.14
N ALA A 11 34.39 -53.88 -39.02
CA ALA A 11 35.47 -53.07 -39.64
C ALA A 11 35.56 -53.04 -41.19
N ALA A 12 36.40 -52.22 -41.83
CA ALA A 12 36.76 -50.80 -41.62
C ALA A 12 37.52 -50.31 -42.88
N GLY A 13 37.47 -49.01 -43.19
CA GLY A 13 38.24 -48.45 -44.30
C GLY A 13 38.00 -46.95 -44.46
N ALA A 14 39.04 -46.14 -44.32
CA ALA A 14 38.96 -44.68 -44.36
C ALA A 14 39.71 -44.11 -45.57
N VAL A 15 39.22 -42.97 -46.07
CA VAL A 15 40.00 -41.97 -46.81
C VAL A 15 39.59 -40.60 -46.27
N ALA A 16 40.55 -39.69 -46.12
CA ALA A 16 40.35 -38.36 -45.53
C ALA A 16 40.81 -37.24 -46.47
N MET A 17 40.36 -36.01 -46.20
CA MET A 17 41.07 -34.77 -46.55
C MET A 17 41.08 -33.82 -45.35
N ILE A 18 42.04 -32.91 -45.32
CA ILE A 18 42.56 -32.25 -44.11
C ILE A 18 42.83 -30.75 -44.39
N CYS A 19 42.56 -29.89 -43.38
CA CYS A 19 43.35 -28.74 -42.89
C CYS A 19 42.41 -27.88 -42.00
N ALA A 20 42.64 -27.55 -40.71
CA ALA A 20 43.84 -27.09 -39.95
C ALA A 20 44.12 -25.57 -40.13
N CYS A 21 44.48 -24.76 -39.13
CA CYS A 21 44.94 -24.96 -37.72
C CYS A 21 44.05 -24.16 -36.71
N SER A 22 44.03 -24.33 -35.37
CA SER A 22 45.06 -24.63 -34.32
C SER A 22 45.90 -23.39 -33.91
N ASP A 23 46.33 -23.17 -32.65
CA ASP A 23 46.75 -24.12 -31.59
C ASP A 23 46.37 -23.79 -30.11
N ASP A 24 46.56 -24.82 -29.26
CA ASP A 24 46.41 -24.95 -27.77
C ASP A 24 47.76 -24.59 -27.05
N PRO A 25 48.24 -25.05 -25.84
CA PRO A 25 47.78 -26.05 -24.84
C PRO A 25 47.75 -25.48 -23.37
N SER A 26 47.74 -26.20 -22.22
CA SER A 26 47.96 -27.63 -21.87
C SER A 26 47.26 -28.08 -20.55
N SER A 27 47.13 -29.42 -20.36
CA SER A 27 46.47 -30.16 -19.25
C SER A 27 47.45 -31.20 -18.62
N PRO A 28 47.09 -32.25 -17.80
CA PRO A 28 45.79 -32.78 -17.29
C PRO A 28 45.69 -32.66 -15.72
N ASP A 29 45.24 -33.56 -14.81
CA ASP A 29 44.84 -35.00 -14.73
C ASP A 29 44.20 -35.27 -13.32
N ASN A 30 43.61 -36.40 -12.84
CA ASN A 30 43.23 -37.75 -13.31
C ASN A 30 42.16 -38.37 -12.32
N GLN A 31 41.62 -39.58 -12.62
CA GLN A 31 40.91 -40.57 -11.75
C GLN A 31 39.45 -40.34 -11.26
N GLN A 32 38.74 -41.45 -10.99
CA GLN A 32 37.26 -41.55 -10.88
C GLN A 32 36.78 -42.66 -9.87
N PRO A 33 35.57 -43.28 -9.89
CA PRO A 33 34.55 -43.20 -8.82
C PRO A 33 34.26 -44.51 -8.03
N GLY A 34 33.29 -44.45 -7.08
CA GLY A 34 32.65 -45.64 -6.49
C GLY A 34 31.44 -45.34 -5.56
N LEU A 35 30.40 -46.19 -5.59
CA LEU A 35 29.14 -46.07 -4.80
C LEU A 35 28.74 -47.42 -4.19
N SER A 36 28.11 -47.44 -2.99
CA SER A 36 26.88 -48.24 -2.68
C SER A 36 26.46 -48.26 -1.20
N SER A 37 25.14 -48.11 -0.98
CA SER A 37 24.22 -48.87 -0.08
C SER A 37 24.55 -49.23 1.40
N ALA A 38 23.59 -49.34 2.34
CA ALA A 38 22.17 -48.93 2.40
C ALA A 38 21.55 -49.17 3.82
N VAL A 39 20.66 -48.27 4.27
CA VAL A 39 19.49 -48.43 5.19
C VAL A 39 19.67 -49.02 6.62
N ILE A 40 19.18 -48.28 7.65
CA ILE A 40 18.21 -48.64 8.74
C ILE A 40 18.08 -47.40 9.68
N ASP A 41 16.89 -47.11 10.22
CA ASP A 41 16.57 -46.03 11.20
C ASP A 41 15.80 -46.65 12.39
N PRO A 42 15.94 -46.16 13.65
CA PRO A 42 14.86 -45.32 14.23
C PRO A 42 15.25 -44.31 15.36
N THR A 43 14.73 -43.07 15.27
CA THR A 43 14.32 -42.15 16.37
C THR A 43 15.41 -41.58 17.33
N SER A 44 15.37 -40.32 17.79
CA SER A 44 14.25 -39.68 18.52
C SER A 44 14.40 -38.14 18.66
N SER A 45 13.34 -37.49 19.18
CA SER A 45 13.04 -36.05 19.16
C SER A 45 13.63 -35.18 20.29
N ALA A 46 13.85 -33.88 20.03
CA ALA A 46 13.37 -32.76 20.87
C ALA A 46 13.53 -31.39 20.16
N ALA A 47 12.68 -30.41 20.49
CA ALA A 47 12.76 -29.02 20.01
C ALA A 47 13.23 -28.07 21.13
N VAL A 48 13.65 -26.84 20.78
CA VAL A 48 14.15 -25.84 21.75
C VAL A 48 13.40 -24.51 21.59
N ASN A 49 13.02 -23.92 22.73
CA ASN A 49 12.31 -22.65 22.87
C ASN A 49 13.08 -21.73 23.84
N PRO A 50 13.32 -20.45 23.53
CA PRO A 50 13.88 -19.49 24.48
C PRO A 50 12.85 -18.47 24.99
N ASN A 51 12.66 -18.39 26.32
CA ASN A 51 12.12 -17.19 26.96
C ASN A 51 12.75 -16.94 28.34
N SER A 52 13.14 -15.69 28.58
CA SER A 52 13.40 -15.04 29.89
C SER A 52 14.47 -15.60 30.84
N SER A 53 15.42 -14.74 31.21
CA SER A 53 15.98 -14.61 32.56
C SER A 53 16.65 -13.25 32.76
N ALA A 54 16.73 -12.78 34.00
CA ALA A 54 17.10 -11.40 34.40
C ALA A 54 18.31 -11.44 35.39
N VAL A 55 19.33 -10.58 35.30
CA VAL A 55 19.48 -9.23 35.93
C VAL A 55 20.47 -9.18 37.13
N VAL A 56 21.53 -8.33 37.04
CA VAL A 56 22.27 -7.62 38.15
C VAL A 56 23.17 -8.51 39.08
N PRO A 57 24.18 -8.01 39.88
CA PRO A 57 24.58 -6.62 40.27
C PRO A 57 26.08 -6.18 40.16
N GLY A 58 26.33 -4.87 40.35
CA GLY A 58 27.51 -4.30 41.06
C GLY A 58 28.45 -3.37 40.25
N SER A 59 29.08 -2.31 40.81
CA SER A 59 28.98 -1.68 42.15
C SER A 59 29.50 -0.21 42.21
N SER A 60 28.84 0.59 43.06
CA SER A 60 29.20 1.83 43.79
C SER A 60 30.51 2.62 43.59
N ALA A 61 30.38 3.95 43.52
CA ALA A 61 31.28 4.96 44.13
C ALA A 61 30.49 6.26 44.47
N ALA A 62 30.91 7.07 45.46
CA ALA A 62 30.14 8.23 45.94
C ALA A 62 30.99 9.37 46.54
N VAL A 63 30.48 10.61 46.50
CA VAL A 63 30.94 11.79 47.28
C VAL A 63 29.79 12.81 47.49
N ASN A 64 29.93 13.67 48.50
CA ASN A 64 28.93 14.58 49.12
C ASN A 64 29.72 15.69 49.90
N PRO A 65 29.17 16.73 50.57
CA PRO A 65 27.86 17.43 50.48
C PRO A 65 27.99 18.99 50.30
N GLY A 66 26.85 19.69 50.23
CA GLY A 66 26.70 21.15 50.45
C GLY A 66 25.30 21.45 51.01
N SER A 67 25.09 22.51 51.82
CA SER A 67 23.89 22.62 52.68
C SER A 67 23.27 24.03 52.85
N SER A 68 22.16 24.11 53.61
CA SER A 68 21.34 25.27 54.03
C SER A 68 20.21 25.69 53.07
N THR A 69 18.99 26.07 53.50
CA THR A 69 18.35 26.07 54.85
C THR A 69 16.80 25.98 54.75
N ASN A 70 16.11 25.79 55.89
CA ASN A 70 14.66 25.56 56.02
C ASN A 70 13.81 26.88 56.02
N PRO A 71 12.50 26.90 56.41
CA PRO A 71 11.35 26.62 55.53
C PRO A 71 10.23 27.70 55.59
N VAL A 72 9.26 27.70 54.66
CA VAL A 72 7.98 28.43 54.86
C VAL A 72 6.76 27.76 54.20
N ASP A 73 5.80 27.40 55.05
CA ASP A 73 4.34 27.29 54.80
C ASP A 73 3.68 27.46 56.19
N PRO A 74 2.53 28.14 56.37
CA PRO A 74 1.28 27.38 56.37
C PRO A 74 -0.03 28.13 55.97
N THR A 75 -1.06 27.32 55.72
CA THR A 75 -2.52 27.51 56.01
C THR A 75 -3.52 28.04 54.95
N SER A 76 -4.44 27.13 54.56
CA SER A 76 -5.91 27.31 54.49
C SER A 76 -6.52 28.22 53.39
N SER A 77 -7.77 28.06 52.95
CA SER A 77 -8.77 26.95 52.91
C SER A 77 -9.84 27.39 51.87
N THR A 78 -10.61 26.53 51.19
CA THR A 78 -11.78 25.74 51.65
C THR A 78 -12.29 24.88 50.47
N ALA A 79 -13.18 23.90 50.71
CA ALA A 79 -13.78 23.06 49.66
C ALA A 79 -15.23 23.48 49.32
N VAL A 80 -15.61 23.43 48.03
CA VAL A 80 -17.00 23.45 47.55
C VAL A 80 -17.14 22.59 46.29
N GLU A 81 -18.13 21.71 46.29
CA GLU A 81 -18.76 21.03 45.13
C GLU A 81 -20.27 20.91 45.45
N PRO A 82 -21.17 20.52 44.53
CA PRO A 82 -21.01 20.19 43.11
C PRO A 82 -21.89 21.07 42.18
N THR A 83 -21.96 20.78 40.86
CA THR A 83 -23.20 20.39 40.13
C THR A 83 -23.05 20.33 38.60
N SER A 84 -23.35 19.15 38.03
CA SER A 84 -24.06 18.86 36.75
C SER A 84 -23.84 19.68 35.46
N SER A 85 -23.39 18.94 34.43
CA SER A 85 -24.01 18.85 33.08
C SER A 85 -24.06 20.05 32.13
N GLY A 86 -23.37 19.93 31.00
CA GLY A 86 -23.61 20.71 29.79
C GLY A 86 -22.81 20.18 28.60
N SER A 87 -23.46 19.53 27.63
CA SER A 87 -22.82 19.17 26.35
C SER A 87 -22.65 20.42 25.49
N VAL A 88 -21.45 20.65 24.95
CA VAL A 88 -21.12 21.87 24.20
C VAL A 88 -20.93 21.53 22.73
N VAL A 89 -21.85 21.98 21.88
CA VAL A 89 -21.72 21.90 20.41
C VAL A 89 -21.16 23.24 19.91
N PRO A 90 -19.96 23.28 19.29
CA PRO A 90 -19.45 24.50 18.66
C PRO A 90 -20.21 24.79 17.36
N GLY A 91 -21.24 25.63 17.44
CA GLY A 91 -22.01 26.07 16.27
C GLY A 91 -21.28 27.15 15.47
N SER A 92 -21.18 26.97 14.16
CA SER A 92 -20.64 27.97 13.23
C SER A 92 -21.52 29.23 13.18
N SER A 93 -20.91 30.42 13.33
CA SER A 93 -21.57 31.71 13.03
C SER A 93 -20.54 32.82 12.82
N ALA A 94 -20.33 33.19 11.55
CA ALA A 94 -19.69 34.45 11.16
C ALA A 94 -20.68 35.25 10.31
N SER A 95 -21.05 36.44 10.79
CA SER A 95 -22.07 37.29 10.13
C SER A 95 -21.48 38.05 8.94
N ILE A 96 -22.20 38.11 7.82
CA ILE A 96 -21.87 38.98 6.68
C ILE A 96 -23.03 39.94 6.41
N ASP A 97 -22.67 41.20 6.15
CA ASP A 97 -23.58 42.35 5.94
C ASP A 97 -24.15 42.34 4.50
N PRO A 98 -25.49 42.41 4.29
CA PRO A 98 -26.08 42.05 3.00
C PRO A 98 -26.30 43.23 2.05
N ASN A 99 -25.37 43.52 1.13
CA ASN A 99 -25.69 44.35 -0.04
C ASN A 99 -24.82 44.19 -1.31
N SER A 100 -25.05 43.15 -2.10
CA SER A 100 -25.04 43.22 -3.58
C SER A 100 -25.72 41.98 -4.17
N SER A 101 -26.37 42.11 -5.33
CA SER A 101 -27.13 41.02 -5.95
C SER A 101 -26.49 40.53 -7.24
N GLU A 102 -26.14 39.24 -7.28
CA GLU A 102 -26.43 38.38 -8.43
C GLU A 102 -27.02 37.06 -7.91
N THR A 103 -28.19 36.67 -8.43
CA THR A 103 -28.98 35.56 -7.89
C THR A 103 -28.72 34.26 -8.66
N VAL A 104 -27.79 33.45 -8.16
CA VAL A 104 -27.69 32.03 -8.56
C VAL A 104 -28.84 31.26 -7.90
N PRO A 105 -29.66 30.49 -8.64
CA PRO A 105 -30.82 29.81 -8.08
C PRO A 105 -30.42 28.57 -7.27
N VAL A 106 -30.26 28.72 -5.96
CA VAL A 106 -30.11 27.60 -5.01
C VAL A 106 -31.40 26.75 -5.04
N SER A 107 -31.35 25.61 -5.72
CA SER A 107 -32.47 24.67 -5.82
C SER A 107 -32.20 23.42 -5.00
N SER A 108 -32.98 23.27 -3.93
CA SER A 108 -33.26 22.02 -3.19
C SER A 108 -32.08 21.20 -2.64
N SER A 109 -32.15 20.91 -1.34
CA SER A 109 -31.37 19.87 -0.66
C SER A 109 -31.75 18.46 -1.15
N GLY A 110 -31.22 18.05 -2.30
CA GLY A 110 -31.11 16.63 -2.64
C GLY A 110 -30.05 15.97 -1.76
N ALA A 111 -30.21 14.68 -1.48
CA ALA A 111 -29.10 13.89 -0.95
C ALA A 111 -28.02 13.77 -2.03
N VAL A 112 -26.75 13.87 -1.63
CA VAL A 112 -25.61 13.62 -2.54
C VAL A 112 -25.70 12.15 -2.98
N PRO A 113 -25.65 11.83 -4.29
CA PRO A 113 -25.59 10.45 -4.76
C PRO A 113 -24.35 9.76 -4.19
N LEU A 114 -24.55 8.60 -3.57
CA LEU A 114 -23.47 7.78 -3.02
C LEU A 114 -23.25 6.52 -3.87
N ASP A 115 -22.02 6.02 -3.85
CA ASP A 115 -21.65 4.70 -4.36
C ASP A 115 -21.98 3.58 -3.35
N ASP A 116 -21.70 2.33 -3.73
CA ASP A 116 -21.98 1.14 -2.91
C ASP A 116 -21.19 1.11 -1.59
N ASN A 117 -20.13 1.91 -1.45
CA ASN A 117 -19.28 2.05 -0.26
C ASN A 117 -19.61 3.30 0.59
N GLY A 118 -20.69 4.01 0.23
CA GLY A 118 -21.18 5.19 0.94
C GLY A 118 -20.43 6.49 0.65
N PHE A 119 -19.59 6.54 -0.39
CA PHE A 119 -18.88 7.76 -0.80
C PHE A 119 -19.63 8.51 -1.90
N PRO A 120 -19.52 9.84 -1.99
CA PRO A 120 -20.09 10.60 -3.11
C PRO A 120 -19.63 10.05 -4.47
N THR A 121 -20.52 9.95 -5.48
CA THR A 121 -20.08 9.51 -6.82
C THR A 121 -19.15 10.55 -7.46
N ILE A 122 -18.31 10.14 -8.42
CA ILE A 122 -17.26 11.01 -8.99
C ILE A 122 -17.81 12.31 -9.60
N GLU A 123 -19.02 12.29 -10.16
CA GLU A 123 -19.71 13.45 -10.73
C GLU A 123 -20.21 14.42 -9.66
N SER A 124 -20.47 13.94 -8.44
CA SER A 124 -21.08 14.70 -7.36
C SER A 124 -20.11 15.64 -6.62
N TYR A 125 -18.79 15.40 -6.74
CA TYR A 125 -17.75 16.34 -6.32
C TYR A 125 -17.69 17.62 -7.18
N GLY A 126 -18.40 17.65 -8.32
CA GLY A 126 -18.43 18.79 -9.23
C GLY A 126 -17.25 18.83 -10.21
N PRO A 127 -17.05 19.94 -10.94
CA PRO A 127 -16.02 20.04 -11.96
C PRO A 127 -14.62 20.06 -11.33
N PRO A 128 -13.64 19.35 -11.92
CA PRO A 128 -12.27 19.33 -11.40
C PRO A 128 -11.59 20.72 -11.52
N PRO A 129 -10.75 21.12 -10.55
CA PRO A 129 -9.84 22.24 -10.67
C PRO A 129 -9.06 22.26 -11.99
N ALA A 130 -8.99 23.42 -12.64
CA ALA A 130 -8.32 23.58 -13.93
C ALA A 130 -6.81 23.26 -13.90
N GLU A 131 -6.18 23.32 -12.73
CA GLU A 131 -4.77 22.95 -12.53
C GLU A 131 -4.52 21.48 -12.91
N TYR A 132 -5.49 20.60 -12.66
CA TYR A 132 -5.41 19.17 -12.97
C TYR A 132 -5.46 18.85 -14.47
N THR A 133 -5.66 19.86 -15.33
CA THR A 133 -5.65 19.75 -16.81
C THR A 133 -4.71 20.77 -17.46
N LYS A 134 -3.78 21.35 -16.68
CA LYS A 134 -2.78 22.32 -17.15
C LYS A 134 -1.72 21.66 -18.02
N ASP A 135 -1.27 22.31 -19.10
CA ASP A 135 -0.08 21.85 -19.82
C ASP A 135 1.19 22.21 -19.03
N ILE A 136 1.94 21.19 -18.61
CA ILE A 136 3.14 21.31 -17.77
C ILE A 136 4.42 20.87 -18.49
N SER A 137 4.27 20.37 -19.73
CA SER A 137 5.33 19.77 -20.54
C SER A 137 6.53 20.66 -20.85
N ALA A 138 6.37 21.98 -20.71
CA ALA A 138 7.41 22.98 -20.93
C ALA A 138 8.32 23.23 -19.71
N THR A 139 7.89 22.85 -18.49
CA THR A 139 8.55 23.28 -17.23
C THR A 139 8.71 22.21 -16.18
N ALA A 140 7.86 21.17 -16.16
CA ALA A 140 7.92 20.12 -15.16
C ALA A 140 9.04 19.08 -15.43
N PRO A 141 9.63 18.47 -14.40
CA PRO A 141 10.51 17.32 -14.56
C PRO A 141 9.74 16.11 -15.12
N ARG A 142 10.46 15.17 -15.76
CA ARG A 142 9.89 13.90 -16.25
C ARG A 142 10.07 12.76 -15.25
N GLY A 143 9.06 11.91 -15.15
CA GLY A 143 9.07 10.64 -14.42
C GLY A 143 8.46 9.51 -15.27
N TRP A 144 8.24 8.35 -14.67
CA TRP A 144 7.67 7.18 -15.34
C TRP A 144 6.89 6.28 -14.37
N ASN A 145 5.88 5.57 -14.87
CA ASN A 145 5.05 4.69 -14.04
C ASN A 145 5.45 3.21 -14.15
N THR A 146 5.36 2.44 -13.07
CA THR A 146 4.99 1.01 -13.12
C THR A 146 3.49 0.84 -12.87
N ARG A 147 3.03 -0.41 -12.68
CA ARG A 147 1.68 -0.77 -12.25
C ARG A 147 1.78 -1.95 -11.29
N TYR A 148 1.00 -1.94 -10.21
CA TYR A 148 0.92 -3.05 -9.26
C TYR A 148 -0.46 -3.13 -8.57
N TRP A 149 -0.82 -4.30 -8.06
CA TRP A 149 -1.82 -4.46 -7.01
C TRP A 149 -1.55 -5.76 -6.26
N ASP A 150 -0.85 -5.65 -5.13
CA ASP A 150 -0.53 -6.76 -4.21
C ASP A 150 -1.66 -7.05 -3.20
N ALA A 151 -2.63 -6.13 -3.09
CA ALA A 151 -3.64 -6.01 -2.04
C ALA A 151 -3.09 -5.90 -0.61
N CYS A 152 -1.80 -5.61 -0.42
CA CYS A 152 -1.22 -5.40 0.90
C CYS A 152 -1.83 -4.18 1.59
N LYS A 153 -1.77 -4.14 2.93
CA LYS A 153 -1.97 -2.89 3.67
C LYS A 153 -0.98 -1.81 3.18
N PRO A 154 -1.43 -0.61 2.76
CA PRO A 154 -0.54 0.44 2.27
C PRO A 154 0.44 0.93 3.35
N HIS A 155 1.65 1.34 2.97
CA HIS A 155 2.64 1.92 3.89
C HIS A 155 2.08 3.11 4.68
N CYS A 156 1.28 3.96 4.03
CA CYS A 156 0.67 5.13 4.66
C CYS A 156 -0.48 4.80 5.63
N SER A 157 -0.86 3.52 5.74
CA SER A 157 -1.82 3.02 6.73
C SER A 157 -1.15 2.62 8.06
N TRP A 158 0.17 2.76 8.18
CA TRP A 158 0.92 2.53 9.41
C TRP A 158 1.24 3.83 10.15
N LEU A 159 1.48 3.72 11.46
CA LEU A 159 2.00 4.81 12.28
C LEU A 159 3.50 5.05 12.00
N LYS A 160 3.95 6.29 12.19
CA LYS A 160 5.37 6.69 12.22
C LYS A 160 6.12 5.90 13.32
N GLU A 161 7.12 5.11 12.93
CA GLU A 161 7.89 4.24 13.85
C GLU A 161 9.04 4.95 14.59
N SER A 162 9.57 6.06 14.05
CA SER A 162 10.64 6.84 14.68
C SER A 162 10.74 8.25 14.08
N ASP A 163 11.46 9.16 14.73
CA ASP A 163 11.65 10.54 14.22
C ASP A 163 12.48 10.67 12.94
N ASN A 164 13.13 9.59 12.49
CA ASN A 164 13.77 9.54 11.18
C ASN A 164 12.78 9.23 10.05
N ASP A 165 11.63 8.66 10.37
CA ASP A 165 10.54 8.46 9.41
C ASP A 165 9.81 9.78 9.18
N LYS A 166 9.86 10.23 7.93
CA LYS A 166 9.26 11.46 7.41
C LYS A 166 8.24 11.17 6.30
N THR A 167 7.90 9.89 6.14
CA THR A 167 7.05 9.38 5.07
C THR A 167 5.61 9.23 5.54
N ARG A 168 5.37 8.57 6.68
CA ARG A 168 4.05 8.34 7.28
C ARG A 168 3.54 9.57 8.04
N ALA A 169 2.23 9.57 8.34
CA ALA A 169 1.55 10.67 9.03
C ALA A 169 2.21 11.01 10.38
N ASP A 170 2.31 12.31 10.68
CA ASP A 170 2.95 12.77 11.92
C ASP A 170 1.98 12.65 13.11
N ILE A 171 2.34 11.83 14.09
CA ILE A 171 1.51 11.52 15.26
C ILE A 171 1.77 12.44 16.46
N SER A 172 2.58 13.49 16.32
CA SER A 172 2.94 14.39 17.41
C SER A 172 1.78 15.24 17.95
N SER A 173 0.76 15.51 17.13
CA SER A 173 -0.53 16.09 17.55
C SER A 173 -1.65 15.71 16.57
N ASN A 174 -2.91 16.03 16.91
CA ASN A 174 -4.03 15.83 15.99
C ASN A 174 -3.93 16.73 14.75
N GLU A 175 -3.45 17.96 14.91
CA GLU A 175 -3.24 18.92 13.83
C GLU A 175 -2.13 18.43 12.88
N ALA A 176 -1.03 17.90 13.43
CA ALA A 176 0.04 17.30 12.65
C ALA A 176 -0.44 16.07 11.86
N TYR A 177 -1.24 15.21 12.49
CA TYR A 177 -1.81 14.01 11.88
C TYR A 177 -2.76 14.37 10.73
N GLN A 178 -3.70 15.29 10.98
CA GLN A 178 -4.69 15.74 9.99
C GLN A 178 -4.06 16.57 8.86
N SER A 179 -2.89 17.20 9.07
CA SER A 179 -2.15 17.90 8.00
C SER A 179 -1.63 16.99 6.87
N THR A 180 -1.68 15.67 7.08
CA THR A 180 -1.34 14.64 6.07
C THR A 180 -2.54 13.72 5.76
N PHE A 181 -3.76 14.18 6.04
CA PHE A 181 -5.02 13.44 5.90
C PHE A 181 -5.11 12.15 6.75
N GLY A 182 -4.27 12.04 7.79
CA GLY A 182 -4.17 10.88 8.67
C GLY A 182 -3.51 9.66 8.01
N THR A 183 -3.77 8.47 8.56
CA THR A 183 -3.38 7.21 7.93
C THR A 183 -4.33 6.81 6.79
N ALA A 184 -3.78 6.28 5.72
CA ALA A 184 -4.51 5.65 4.62
C ALA A 184 -5.43 4.52 5.14
N ARG A 185 -6.64 4.41 4.59
CA ARG A 185 -7.60 3.35 4.89
C ARG A 185 -7.01 1.96 4.64
N ASN A 186 -7.40 1.01 5.49
CA ASN A 186 -7.22 -0.41 5.25
C ASN A 186 -8.53 -1.16 5.51
N CYS A 187 -8.78 -2.20 4.73
CA CYS A 187 -10.03 -2.95 4.79
C CYS A 187 -9.76 -4.42 5.11
N ASN A 188 -10.75 -5.15 5.60
CA ASN A 188 -10.63 -6.61 5.78
C ASN A 188 -10.84 -7.36 4.45
N ILE A 189 -10.87 -8.69 4.49
CA ILE A 189 -11.10 -9.55 3.32
C ILE A 189 -12.46 -9.33 2.64
N HIS A 190 -13.40 -8.64 3.28
CA HIS A 190 -14.73 -8.30 2.76
C HIS A 190 -14.86 -6.83 2.32
N ASP A 191 -13.73 -6.14 2.13
CA ASP A 191 -13.61 -4.71 1.79
C ASP A 191 -14.26 -3.73 2.78
N VAL A 192 -14.54 -4.19 4.00
CA VAL A 192 -15.03 -3.34 5.09
C VAL A 192 -13.85 -2.62 5.72
N GLU A 193 -13.93 -1.29 5.86
CA GLU A 193 -12.91 -0.50 6.57
C GLU A 193 -12.83 -0.94 8.03
N VAL A 194 -11.60 -1.17 8.49
CA VAL A 194 -11.27 -1.51 9.88
C VAL A 194 -10.19 -0.55 10.37
N PRO A 195 -9.92 -0.44 11.68
CA PRO A 195 -8.94 0.51 12.21
C PRO A 195 -7.57 0.33 11.53
N THR A 196 -6.89 1.43 11.22
CA THR A 196 -5.51 1.43 10.72
C THR A 196 -4.52 1.15 11.85
N PHE A 197 -4.89 1.49 13.08
CA PHE A 197 -4.22 1.11 14.32
C PHE A 197 -5.21 0.95 15.47
N THR A 198 -4.84 0.09 16.42
CA THR A 198 -5.59 -0.19 17.66
C THR A 198 -4.69 0.03 18.87
N LEU A 199 -5.23 -0.14 20.08
CA LEU A 199 -4.42 -0.37 21.27
C LEU A 199 -3.51 -1.58 21.07
N GLY A 200 -2.26 -1.49 21.51
CA GLY A 200 -1.34 -2.64 21.53
C GLY A 200 -1.61 -3.60 22.70
N ASN A 201 -0.60 -4.38 23.08
CA ASN A 201 -0.63 -5.24 24.26
C ASN A 201 -0.55 -4.41 25.57
N VAL A 202 -1.60 -3.65 25.90
CA VAL A 202 -1.67 -2.73 27.05
C VAL A 202 -1.54 -3.45 28.41
N THR A 203 -0.93 -2.78 29.39
CA THR A 203 -0.69 -3.31 30.75
C THR A 203 -0.81 -2.20 31.81
N LYS A 204 -0.72 -2.54 33.11
CA LYS A 204 -0.65 -1.57 34.23
C LYS A 204 0.62 -0.70 34.27
N SER A 205 1.51 -0.85 33.29
CA SER A 205 2.81 -0.16 33.21
C SER A 205 3.17 0.32 31.80
N TRP A 206 2.33 0.05 30.79
CA TRP A 206 2.57 0.44 29.41
C TRP A 206 1.24 0.57 28.65
N PHE A 207 1.15 1.66 27.90
CA PHE A 207 0.09 1.97 26.95
C PHE A 207 0.75 2.45 25.66
N GLY A 208 0.14 2.13 24.52
CA GLY A 208 0.61 2.52 23.20
C GLY A 208 -0.21 1.85 22.11
N TYR A 209 0.02 2.28 20.87
CA TYR A 209 -0.73 1.82 19.70
C TYR A 209 0.04 0.78 18.90
N GLU A 210 -0.70 -0.05 18.18
CA GLU A 210 -0.16 -1.07 17.29
C GLU A 210 -0.90 -0.99 15.95
N GLY A 211 -0.15 -0.85 14.86
CA GLY A 211 -0.71 -0.80 13.52
C GLY A 211 -1.36 -2.12 13.15
N THR A 212 -2.58 -2.06 12.63
CA THR A 212 -3.35 -3.26 12.25
C THR A 212 -2.60 -4.04 11.17
N ARG A 213 -2.52 -5.37 11.33
CA ARG A 213 -1.53 -6.23 10.67
C ARG A 213 -1.94 -6.60 9.24
N SER A 214 -1.01 -6.45 8.29
CA SER A 214 -1.23 -6.65 6.85
C SER A 214 -1.49 -8.12 6.48
N ALA A 215 -2.44 -8.38 5.58
CA ALA A 215 -2.69 -9.69 5.01
C ALA A 215 -1.48 -10.29 4.26
N CYS A 216 -0.57 -9.44 3.77
CA CYS A 216 0.70 -9.89 3.17
C CYS A 216 1.69 -10.49 4.18
N GLY A 217 1.48 -10.28 5.49
CA GLY A 217 2.22 -10.93 6.57
C GLY A 217 1.80 -12.39 6.79
N ASP A 218 1.89 -12.85 8.03
CA ASP A 218 1.46 -14.20 8.44
C ASP A 218 -0.07 -14.29 8.65
N GLU A 219 -0.74 -13.13 8.68
CA GLU A 219 -2.14 -12.98 9.07
C GLU A 219 -3.15 -13.42 8.01
N LYS A 220 -2.77 -13.38 6.72
CA LYS A 220 -3.58 -13.79 5.56
C LYS A 220 -5.02 -13.26 5.64
N GLU A 221 -6.04 -14.11 5.66
CA GLU A 221 -7.45 -13.72 5.63
C GLU A 221 -7.87 -12.88 6.85
N LYS A 222 -7.13 -13.03 7.97
CA LYS A 222 -7.36 -12.37 9.26
C LYS A 222 -6.76 -10.97 9.33
N GLY A 223 -5.82 -10.68 8.43
CA GLY A 223 -5.16 -9.38 8.31
C GLY A 223 -6.00 -8.37 7.54
N VAL A 224 -5.35 -7.27 7.18
CA VAL A 224 -5.97 -6.17 6.43
C VAL A 224 -5.24 -5.89 5.12
N PHE A 225 -6.04 -5.42 4.17
CA PHE A 225 -5.73 -5.26 2.76
C PHE A 225 -5.82 -3.76 2.40
N THR A 226 -5.36 -3.41 1.21
CA THR A 226 -5.78 -2.18 0.54
C THR A 226 -7.30 -2.23 0.30
N CYS A 227 -8.02 -1.15 0.62
CA CYS A 227 -9.45 -1.01 0.29
C CYS A 227 -9.64 -0.92 -1.23
N THR A 228 -10.59 -1.67 -1.79
CA THR A 228 -10.69 -1.79 -3.25
C THR A 228 -11.19 -0.51 -3.93
N ASP A 229 -11.88 0.38 -3.20
CA ASP A 229 -12.25 1.71 -3.70
C ASP A 229 -11.07 2.62 -4.01
N MET A 230 -9.88 2.32 -3.48
CA MET A 230 -8.59 2.91 -3.90
C MET A 230 -8.13 2.44 -5.29
N ALA A 231 -8.92 1.64 -6.01
CA ALA A 231 -8.71 1.35 -7.43
C ALA A 231 -8.99 2.60 -8.30
N PRO A 232 -8.25 2.80 -9.40
CA PRO A 232 -8.29 4.04 -10.18
C PRO A 232 -9.65 4.28 -10.87
N ILE A 233 -9.92 5.53 -11.18
CA ILE A 233 -11.18 6.00 -11.75
C ILE A 233 -10.97 7.06 -12.83
N ALA A 234 -11.76 7.02 -13.89
CA ALA A 234 -11.82 8.10 -14.88
C ALA A 234 -12.78 9.19 -14.41
N VAL A 235 -12.35 10.45 -14.44
CA VAL A 235 -13.22 11.62 -14.23
C VAL A 235 -13.90 12.01 -15.54
N ASN A 236 -13.17 11.84 -16.66
CA ASN A 236 -13.64 11.98 -18.04
C ASN A 236 -12.57 11.39 -18.99
N ASP A 237 -12.75 11.54 -20.31
CA ASP A 237 -11.83 10.99 -21.33
C ASP A 237 -10.38 11.50 -21.20
N THR A 238 -10.14 12.68 -20.63
CA THR A 238 -8.80 13.30 -20.52
C THR A 238 -8.25 13.37 -19.10
N LEU A 239 -9.07 13.25 -18.05
CA LEU A 239 -8.66 13.26 -16.64
C LEU A 239 -9.08 11.98 -15.90
N ALA A 240 -8.17 11.46 -15.07
CA ALA A 240 -8.42 10.39 -14.11
C ALA A 240 -7.83 10.70 -12.73
N TYR A 241 -8.24 9.92 -11.72
CA TYR A 241 -7.68 9.90 -10.37
C TYR A 241 -7.20 8.49 -10.00
N ALA A 242 -6.07 8.39 -9.29
CA ALA A 242 -5.50 7.11 -8.83
C ALA A 242 -4.66 7.28 -7.55
N TYR A 243 -4.12 6.17 -7.08
CA TYR A 243 -3.15 6.12 -5.98
C TYR A 243 -1.82 5.50 -6.45
N VAL A 244 -0.71 5.88 -5.78
CA VAL A 244 0.64 5.41 -6.12
C VAL A 244 1.46 4.97 -4.92
N ALA A 245 2.38 4.04 -5.16
CA ALA A 245 3.60 3.91 -4.39
C ALA A 245 4.64 4.94 -4.89
N GLY A 246 5.04 5.84 -4.01
CA GLY A 246 6.08 6.84 -4.30
C GLY A 246 7.47 6.42 -3.80
N THR A 247 8.44 7.31 -4.01
CA THR A 247 9.71 7.26 -3.27
C THR A 247 9.53 7.90 -1.88
N ALA A 248 10.51 7.76 -1.00
CA ALA A 248 10.46 8.39 0.33
C ALA A 248 10.28 9.93 0.30
N ASP A 249 10.69 10.60 -0.79
CA ASP A 249 10.51 12.05 -0.98
C ASP A 249 9.06 12.42 -1.35
N SER A 250 8.27 11.49 -1.91
CA SER A 250 6.87 11.70 -2.28
C SER A 250 5.95 11.89 -1.07
N ARG A 251 6.21 11.13 0.02
CA ARG A 251 5.47 11.12 1.30
C ARG A 251 3.99 10.75 1.22
N CYS A 252 3.45 10.29 2.33
CA CYS A 252 2.05 9.93 2.46
C CYS A 252 1.10 11.15 2.38
N GLY A 253 -0.04 10.97 1.73
CA GLY A 253 -1.10 11.97 1.65
C GLY A 253 -0.84 13.14 0.68
N LYS A 254 0.34 13.20 0.04
CA LYS A 254 0.62 14.20 -1.01
C LYS A 254 -0.02 13.82 -2.34
N CYS A 255 -0.40 14.83 -3.13
CA CYS A 255 -0.91 14.65 -4.48
C CYS A 255 -0.02 15.27 -5.56
N TYR A 256 -0.06 14.63 -6.73
CA TYR A 256 0.77 14.97 -7.89
C TYR A 256 -0.06 14.93 -9.16
N HIS A 257 0.07 15.96 -10.00
CA HIS A 257 -0.52 16.02 -11.33
C HIS A 257 0.50 15.48 -12.34
N LEU A 258 0.12 14.41 -13.04
CA LEU A 258 0.90 13.76 -14.09
C LEU A 258 0.29 14.09 -15.46
N GLN A 259 1.11 14.51 -16.43
CA GLN A 259 0.71 14.72 -17.82
C GLN A 259 1.50 13.78 -18.74
N TYR A 260 0.81 12.90 -19.47
CA TYR A 260 1.48 11.87 -20.29
C TYR A 260 2.05 12.44 -21.59
N ASP A 261 3.33 12.16 -21.83
CA ASP A 261 4.07 12.71 -22.97
C ASP A 261 3.95 11.86 -24.25
N GLY A 262 3.47 10.61 -24.14
CA GLY A 262 3.31 9.67 -25.24
C GLY A 262 4.50 8.72 -25.46
N HIS A 263 5.49 8.74 -24.57
CA HIS A 263 6.70 7.92 -24.57
C HIS A 263 6.68 6.93 -23.39
N PHE A 264 7.79 6.22 -23.15
CA PHE A 264 7.93 5.20 -22.10
C PHE A 264 9.38 5.04 -21.67
N LYS A 265 9.63 4.42 -20.51
CA LYS A 265 10.95 4.46 -19.85
C LYS A 265 12.10 3.80 -20.65
N ASP A 266 11.80 2.75 -21.42
CA ASP A 266 12.78 1.94 -22.16
C ASP A 266 12.82 2.30 -23.66
N GLU A 267 12.45 3.53 -24.02
CA GLU A 267 12.50 4.04 -25.39
C GLU A 267 13.94 4.15 -25.91
N PHE A 268 14.18 3.63 -27.11
CA PHE A 268 15.38 3.91 -27.91
C PHE A 268 15.07 3.77 -29.40
N GLU A 269 16.04 4.08 -30.27
CA GLU A 269 15.85 4.17 -31.73
C GLU A 269 15.18 2.93 -32.36
N GLN A 270 15.53 1.72 -31.88
CA GLN A 270 14.95 0.45 -32.35
C GLN A 270 13.78 -0.06 -31.47
N ASN A 271 13.36 0.70 -30.46
CA ASN A 271 12.21 0.43 -29.59
C ASN A 271 11.37 1.72 -29.42
N PRO A 272 10.71 2.22 -30.49
CA PRO A 272 9.98 3.48 -30.46
C PRO A 272 8.61 3.36 -29.74
N PRO A 273 7.98 4.47 -29.32
CA PRO A 273 6.75 4.43 -28.54
C PRO A 273 5.60 3.70 -29.25
N LYS A 274 5.06 2.69 -28.59
CA LYS A 274 3.96 1.84 -29.11
C LYS A 274 2.63 2.60 -29.21
N ALA A 275 1.65 2.02 -29.90
CA ALA A 275 0.34 2.63 -30.11
C ALA A 275 -0.38 3.00 -28.79
N THR A 276 -0.21 2.18 -27.76
CA THR A 276 -0.72 2.39 -26.39
C THR A 276 -0.24 3.72 -25.80
N HIS A 277 1.07 3.93 -25.75
CA HIS A 277 1.68 5.18 -25.27
C HIS A 277 1.22 6.39 -26.09
N LYS A 278 1.18 6.27 -27.43
CA LYS A 278 0.73 7.33 -28.33
C LYS A 278 -0.73 7.73 -28.12
N ALA A 279 -1.60 6.78 -27.75
CA ALA A 279 -3.00 7.03 -27.39
C ALA A 279 -3.17 7.60 -25.97
N LEU A 280 -2.19 7.40 -25.07
CA LEU A 280 -2.19 7.99 -23.73
C LEU A 280 -1.76 9.47 -23.73
N LYS A 281 -1.02 9.93 -24.76
CA LYS A 281 -0.44 11.28 -24.84
C LYS A 281 -1.48 12.38 -24.61
N GLY A 282 -1.16 13.31 -23.71
CA GLY A 282 -2.00 14.47 -23.40
C GLY A 282 -3.16 14.18 -22.44
N LYS A 283 -3.30 12.95 -21.93
CA LYS A 283 -4.13 12.69 -20.75
C LYS A 283 -3.43 13.16 -19.47
N HIS A 284 -4.24 13.51 -18.49
CA HIS A 284 -3.85 13.98 -17.17
C HIS A 284 -4.31 12.98 -16.12
N LEU A 285 -3.47 12.70 -15.12
CA LEU A 285 -3.79 11.84 -14.00
C LEU A 285 -3.35 12.54 -12.71
N VAL A 286 -4.27 12.78 -11.78
CA VAL A 286 -3.88 13.20 -10.42
C VAL A 286 -3.77 11.96 -9.57
N VAL A 287 -2.60 11.78 -8.93
CA VAL A 287 -2.32 10.65 -8.05
C VAL A 287 -2.14 11.14 -6.61
N MET A 288 -2.57 10.34 -5.63
CA MET A 288 -2.16 10.50 -4.23
C MET A 288 -1.18 9.40 -3.83
N ALA A 289 -0.12 9.77 -3.11
CA ALA A 289 0.83 8.82 -2.55
C ALA A 289 0.24 8.12 -1.29
N SER A 290 -0.17 6.87 -1.47
CA SER A 290 -0.72 5.99 -0.42
C SER A 290 0.27 4.91 0.03
N ASN A 291 1.35 4.71 -0.72
CA ASN A 291 2.37 3.71 -0.43
C ASN A 291 3.78 4.28 -0.69
N ILE A 292 4.82 3.62 -0.17
CA ILE A 292 6.22 3.95 -0.42
C ILE A 292 6.94 2.66 -0.80
N GLY A 293 7.45 2.58 -2.02
CA GLY A 293 8.15 1.39 -2.53
C GLY A 293 9.65 1.47 -2.29
N ASN A 294 10.26 0.37 -1.85
CA ASN A 294 11.73 0.26 -1.70
C ASN A 294 12.43 -0.08 -3.03
N ASP A 295 11.65 -0.57 -4.00
CA ASP A 295 12.00 -0.93 -5.36
C ASP A 295 11.65 0.17 -6.39
N VAL A 296 10.89 1.18 -5.97
CA VAL A 296 10.55 2.37 -6.77
C VAL A 296 11.81 3.20 -7.02
N ALA A 297 12.25 3.26 -8.27
CA ALA A 297 13.51 3.87 -8.66
C ALA A 297 13.51 5.39 -8.50
N GLY A 298 14.58 5.91 -7.89
CA GLY A 298 14.86 7.35 -7.85
C GLY A 298 15.15 7.96 -9.22
N GLY A 299 15.24 9.29 -9.26
CA GLY A 299 15.49 10.05 -10.49
C GLY A 299 16.79 9.69 -11.22
N ASN A 300 16.74 9.71 -12.55
CA ASN A 300 17.92 9.59 -13.41
C ASN A 300 18.02 10.77 -14.39
N ALA A 301 19.12 10.87 -15.14
CA ALA A 301 19.40 12.03 -16.00
C ALA A 301 18.34 12.31 -17.09
N ASN A 302 17.57 11.29 -17.52
CA ASN A 302 16.50 11.43 -18.51
C ASN A 302 15.11 11.57 -17.87
N LEU A 303 14.93 11.02 -16.67
CA LEU A 303 13.70 10.95 -15.90
C LEU A 303 13.97 11.38 -14.45
N PRO A 304 14.22 12.68 -14.20
CA PRO A 304 14.73 13.18 -12.92
C PRO A 304 13.72 13.11 -11.76
N ALA A 305 12.41 12.95 -12.03
CA ALA A 305 11.41 12.74 -10.98
C ALA A 305 11.36 11.29 -10.47
N GLY A 306 12.02 10.35 -11.16
CA GLY A 306 12.01 8.94 -10.79
C GLY A 306 10.73 8.20 -11.22
N GLN A 307 10.42 7.15 -10.49
CA GLN A 307 9.30 6.23 -10.70
C GLN A 307 8.15 6.55 -9.74
N PHE A 308 6.91 6.33 -10.18
CA PHE A 308 5.76 5.99 -9.32
C PHE A 308 5.24 4.60 -9.68
N ASP A 309 4.73 3.83 -8.73
CA ASP A 309 4.00 2.59 -9.03
C ASP A 309 2.49 2.81 -8.92
N LEU A 310 1.76 2.72 -10.03
CA LEU A 310 0.31 2.94 -10.02
C LEU A 310 -0.43 1.75 -9.45
N MET A 311 -1.30 2.00 -8.47
CA MET A 311 -2.23 1.01 -7.96
C MET A 311 -3.24 0.67 -9.07
N VAL A 312 -3.12 -0.52 -9.65
CA VAL A 312 -3.90 -1.01 -10.79
C VAL A 312 -4.24 -2.49 -10.56
N PRO A 313 -5.52 -2.83 -10.26
CA PRO A 313 -5.97 -4.21 -10.20
C PRO A 313 -5.60 -4.97 -11.49
N GLY A 314 -4.94 -6.12 -11.37
CA GLY A 314 -4.39 -6.86 -12.52
C GLY A 314 -3.05 -6.34 -13.07
N GLY A 315 -2.46 -5.31 -12.45
CA GLY A 315 -1.12 -4.78 -12.79
C GLY A 315 0.05 -5.69 -12.42
N GLY A 316 -0.19 -6.67 -11.53
CA GLY A 316 0.80 -7.61 -11.01
C GLY A 316 1.00 -7.42 -9.49
N VAL A 317 1.20 -8.52 -8.77
CA VAL A 317 1.34 -8.51 -7.30
C VAL A 317 2.77 -8.17 -6.84
N GLY A 318 3.76 -8.29 -7.74
CA GLY A 318 5.16 -7.98 -7.45
C GLY A 318 5.81 -8.98 -6.51
N ALA A 319 6.36 -8.49 -5.39
CA ALA A 319 7.10 -9.28 -4.41
C ALA A 319 6.23 -9.90 -3.30
N PHE A 320 4.99 -9.45 -3.15
CA PHE A 320 4.03 -9.90 -2.13
C PHE A 320 2.71 -10.30 -2.79
N ASP A 321 1.91 -11.13 -2.15
CA ASP A 321 0.59 -11.50 -2.67
C ASP A 321 -0.40 -11.69 -1.53
N ALA A 322 -1.29 -10.72 -1.36
CA ALA A 322 -2.56 -10.87 -0.65
C ALA A 322 -3.76 -10.86 -1.61
N LEU A 323 -3.60 -10.46 -2.88
CA LEU A 323 -4.69 -10.43 -3.87
C LEU A 323 -5.25 -11.84 -4.13
N SER A 324 -4.38 -12.85 -4.25
CA SER A 324 -4.78 -14.25 -4.35
C SER A 324 -5.60 -14.72 -3.13
N THR A 325 -5.31 -14.19 -1.94
CA THR A 325 -6.07 -14.45 -0.72
C THR A 325 -7.39 -13.68 -0.70
N GLN A 326 -7.41 -12.41 -1.12
CA GLN A 326 -8.59 -11.54 -1.09
C GLN A 326 -9.68 -12.02 -2.06
N VAL A 327 -9.30 -12.38 -3.30
CA VAL A 327 -10.25 -12.77 -4.36
C VAL A 327 -10.46 -14.29 -4.43
N ASN A 328 -9.53 -15.08 -3.86
CA ASN A 328 -9.65 -16.52 -3.65
C ASN A 328 -10.13 -17.35 -4.88
N LYS A 329 -9.58 -17.03 -6.06
CA LYS A 329 -9.86 -17.74 -7.33
C LYS A 329 -9.26 -19.15 -7.40
N GLY A 330 -8.53 -19.57 -6.36
CA GLY A 330 -7.86 -20.86 -6.27
C GLY A 330 -6.53 -20.94 -7.03
N ALA A 331 -5.67 -21.88 -6.63
CA ALA A 331 -4.29 -22.01 -7.10
C ALA A 331 -4.10 -22.42 -8.59
N GLY A 332 -5.19 -22.53 -9.36
CA GLY A 332 -5.17 -22.77 -10.80
C GLY A 332 -5.54 -21.54 -11.64
N PHE A 333 -5.83 -20.40 -11.03
CA PHE A 333 -6.20 -19.18 -11.73
C PHE A 333 -4.98 -18.49 -12.38
N ASN A 334 -5.18 -17.90 -13.56
CA ASN A 334 -4.13 -17.18 -14.28
C ASN A 334 -4.09 -15.69 -13.87
N TRP A 335 -3.34 -15.37 -12.83
CA TRP A 335 -3.05 -13.98 -12.43
C TRP A 335 -2.10 -13.23 -13.38
N GLY A 336 -1.66 -13.85 -14.48
CA GLY A 336 -0.66 -13.29 -15.38
C GLY A 336 0.75 -13.35 -14.79
N ALA A 337 1.59 -12.37 -15.15
CA ALA A 337 2.95 -12.29 -14.61
C ALA A 337 2.96 -11.58 -13.25
N GLY A 338 3.76 -12.09 -12.29
CA GLY A 338 3.90 -11.46 -10.96
C GLY A 338 4.26 -9.98 -11.04
N PHE A 339 5.19 -9.61 -11.93
CA PHE A 339 5.47 -8.21 -12.29
C PHE A 339 4.85 -7.89 -13.66
N GLY A 340 4.10 -6.79 -13.75
CA GLY A 340 3.47 -6.32 -15.00
C GLY A 340 2.14 -7.01 -15.37
N GLY A 341 1.76 -8.07 -14.67
CA GLY A 341 0.38 -8.55 -14.55
C GLY A 341 -0.25 -9.07 -15.83
N PHE A 342 -1.53 -8.72 -16.03
CA PHE A 342 -2.33 -9.15 -17.17
C PHE A 342 -1.77 -8.62 -18.49
N LEU A 343 -1.22 -7.41 -18.53
CA LEU A 343 -0.61 -6.89 -19.77
C LEU A 343 0.63 -7.69 -20.18
N THR A 344 1.48 -8.07 -19.23
CA THR A 344 2.66 -8.91 -19.50
C THR A 344 2.27 -10.34 -19.89
N GLU A 345 1.12 -10.84 -19.44
CA GLU A 345 0.51 -12.05 -19.98
C GLU A 345 0.06 -11.85 -21.44
N CYS A 346 -0.67 -10.78 -21.74
CA CYS A 346 -1.15 -10.45 -23.08
C CYS A 346 -0.03 -10.18 -24.10
N GLN A 347 1.14 -9.69 -23.65
CA GLN A 347 2.34 -9.49 -24.47
C GLN A 347 3.03 -10.79 -24.92
N LYS A 348 2.63 -11.97 -24.42
CA LYS A 348 3.17 -13.26 -24.91
C LYS A 348 2.80 -13.50 -26.36
N ASN A 349 3.70 -14.14 -27.12
CA ASN A 349 3.49 -14.49 -28.54
C ASN A 349 2.36 -15.50 -28.80
N THR A 350 1.80 -16.13 -27.76
CA THR A 350 0.58 -16.95 -27.84
C THR A 350 -0.70 -16.11 -27.82
N ASN A 351 -0.59 -14.84 -27.41
CA ASN A 351 -1.67 -13.91 -27.15
C ASN A 351 -1.55 -12.76 -28.17
N CYS A 352 -1.19 -11.53 -27.78
CA CYS A 352 -0.98 -10.41 -28.70
C CYS A 352 0.46 -10.28 -29.23
N GLY A 353 1.46 -10.88 -28.57
CA GLY A 353 2.88 -10.59 -28.80
C GLY A 353 3.28 -9.19 -28.33
N THR A 354 4.58 -8.86 -28.35
CA THR A 354 5.07 -7.56 -27.85
C THR A 354 4.71 -6.37 -28.75
N GLU A 355 4.42 -6.64 -30.03
CA GLU A 355 4.00 -5.65 -31.03
C GLU A 355 2.50 -5.75 -31.36
N GLY A 356 1.70 -6.23 -30.40
CA GLY A 356 0.24 -6.29 -30.50
C GLY A 356 -0.41 -4.92 -30.73
N SER A 357 -1.61 -4.93 -31.30
CA SER A 357 -2.42 -3.72 -31.44
C SER A 357 -2.97 -3.25 -30.09
N LEU A 358 -3.28 -1.95 -29.98
CA LEU A 358 -3.99 -1.37 -28.83
C LEU A 358 -5.26 -2.16 -28.51
N GLU A 359 -6.10 -2.43 -29.52
CA GLU A 359 -7.33 -3.22 -29.42
C GLU A 359 -7.09 -4.64 -28.89
N CYS A 360 -6.00 -5.31 -29.29
CA CYS A 360 -5.65 -6.64 -28.79
C CYS A 360 -5.31 -6.60 -27.29
N TYR A 361 -4.47 -5.65 -26.88
CA TYR A 361 -4.13 -5.47 -25.46
C TYR A 361 -5.35 -5.11 -24.62
N GLN A 362 -6.19 -4.18 -25.08
CA GLN A 362 -7.40 -3.77 -24.38
C GLN A 362 -8.40 -4.93 -24.22
N THR A 363 -8.59 -5.73 -25.27
CA THR A 363 -9.48 -6.90 -25.22
C THR A 363 -8.91 -7.96 -24.27
N CYS A 364 -7.66 -8.38 -24.48
CA CYS A 364 -7.03 -9.44 -23.69
C CYS A 364 -6.91 -9.08 -22.20
N VAL A 365 -6.60 -7.81 -21.86
CA VAL A 365 -6.58 -7.37 -20.47
C VAL A 365 -7.99 -7.42 -19.86
N LYS A 366 -9.04 -7.00 -20.57
CA LYS A 366 -10.42 -7.06 -20.06
C LYS A 366 -10.96 -8.47 -19.93
N ASP A 367 -10.63 -9.38 -20.85
CA ASP A 367 -10.93 -10.81 -20.71
C ASP A 367 -10.34 -11.38 -19.40
N MET A 368 -9.12 -10.94 -19.02
CA MET A 368 -8.50 -11.29 -17.74
C MET A 368 -9.13 -10.57 -16.54
N CYS A 369 -9.52 -9.29 -16.68
CA CYS A 369 -10.28 -8.55 -15.66
C CYS A 369 -11.61 -9.24 -15.31
N ASP A 370 -12.37 -9.66 -16.33
CA ASP A 370 -13.63 -10.37 -16.17
C ASP A 370 -13.42 -11.73 -15.49
N ALA A 371 -12.43 -12.50 -15.99
CA ALA A 371 -12.09 -13.79 -15.40
C ALA A 371 -11.64 -13.68 -13.94
N ALA A 372 -11.02 -12.57 -13.53
CA ALA A 372 -10.53 -12.34 -12.17
C ALA A 372 -11.60 -11.78 -11.21
N PHE A 373 -12.35 -10.75 -11.62
CA PHE A 373 -13.08 -9.89 -10.69
C PHE A 373 -14.60 -9.85 -10.88
N ALA A 374 -15.15 -10.22 -12.04
CA ALA A 374 -16.57 -10.02 -12.34
C ALA A 374 -17.54 -10.91 -11.53
N ASP A 375 -17.06 -12.05 -11.03
CA ASP A 375 -17.77 -12.97 -10.11
C ASP A 375 -17.34 -12.80 -8.64
N GLY A 376 -16.30 -12.02 -8.36
CA GLY A 376 -15.64 -11.94 -7.05
C GLY A 376 -16.34 -11.02 -6.04
N GLY A 377 -17.37 -10.26 -6.44
CA GLY A 377 -18.07 -9.31 -5.58
C GLY A 377 -17.28 -8.05 -5.23
N LEU A 378 -16.18 -7.76 -5.94
CA LEU A 378 -15.29 -6.62 -5.72
C LEU A 378 -15.33 -5.65 -6.92
N PRO A 379 -16.42 -4.86 -7.09
CA PRO A 379 -16.67 -4.09 -8.30
C PRO A 379 -15.60 -3.02 -8.58
N ASN A 380 -14.96 -2.47 -7.54
CA ASN A 380 -13.89 -1.50 -7.72
C ASN A 380 -12.62 -2.12 -8.34
N LEU A 381 -12.32 -3.40 -8.06
CA LEU A 381 -11.21 -4.09 -8.72
C LEU A 381 -11.47 -4.26 -10.23
N LEU A 382 -12.70 -4.63 -10.60
CA LEU A 382 -13.11 -4.70 -12.01
C LEU A 382 -13.02 -3.31 -12.67
N ARG A 383 -13.54 -2.26 -12.01
CA ARG A 383 -13.43 -0.84 -12.43
C ARG A 383 -11.99 -0.44 -12.72
N GLY A 384 -11.08 -0.68 -11.78
CA GLY A 384 -9.67 -0.29 -11.91
C GLY A 384 -8.91 -1.08 -12.98
N CYS A 385 -9.24 -2.38 -13.14
CA CYS A 385 -8.67 -3.22 -14.18
C CYS A 385 -9.13 -2.78 -15.59
N TYR A 386 -10.43 -2.52 -15.75
CA TYR A 386 -11.00 -1.94 -16.97
C TYR A 386 -10.43 -0.54 -17.27
N TRP A 387 -10.28 0.32 -16.26
CA TRP A 387 -9.67 1.66 -16.41
C TRP A 387 -8.26 1.57 -17.01
N PHE A 388 -7.47 0.57 -16.63
CA PHE A 388 -6.13 0.38 -17.16
C PHE A 388 -6.13 -0.05 -18.65
N ALA A 389 -7.10 -0.86 -19.07
CA ALA A 389 -7.30 -1.14 -20.49
C ALA A 389 -7.79 0.11 -21.25
N ASP A 390 -8.93 0.67 -20.84
CA ASP A 390 -9.70 1.61 -21.66
C ASP A 390 -9.24 3.07 -21.51
N TRP A 391 -9.07 3.56 -20.28
CA TRP A 391 -8.63 4.94 -20.06
C TRP A 391 -7.12 5.10 -20.17
N TYR A 392 -6.36 4.16 -19.59
CA TYR A 392 -4.89 4.14 -19.58
C TYR A 392 -4.28 3.47 -20.84
N MET A 393 -5.13 3.10 -21.80
CA MET A 393 -4.72 2.59 -23.13
C MET A 393 -3.80 1.36 -23.09
N ALA A 394 -3.81 0.58 -22.01
CA ALA A 394 -2.86 -0.50 -21.73
C ALA A 394 -1.38 -0.09 -21.97
N ALA A 395 -1.01 1.13 -21.57
CA ALA A 395 0.36 1.64 -21.72
C ALA A 395 1.36 0.93 -20.79
N ASP A 396 2.51 0.53 -21.32
CA ASP A 396 3.49 -0.30 -20.62
C ASP A 396 4.68 0.53 -20.12
N ASN A 397 4.54 1.03 -18.89
CA ASN A 397 5.48 1.92 -18.22
C ASN A 397 5.70 3.27 -18.91
N PRO A 398 4.61 4.03 -19.20
CA PRO A 398 4.68 5.32 -19.88
C PRO A 398 5.44 6.37 -19.06
N THR A 399 6.02 7.34 -19.77
CA THR A 399 6.63 8.55 -19.18
C THR A 399 5.63 9.69 -19.09
N TYR A 400 5.87 10.57 -18.12
CA TYR A 400 5.02 11.73 -17.82
C TYR A 400 5.85 12.93 -17.38
N TYR A 401 5.26 14.11 -17.45
CA TYR A 401 5.66 15.30 -16.71
C TYR A 401 4.92 15.34 -15.36
N ILE A 402 5.53 15.90 -14.30
CA ILE A 402 4.96 15.90 -12.95
C ILE A 402 5.15 17.22 -12.18
N GLU A 403 4.09 17.66 -11.51
CA GLU A 403 4.12 18.71 -10.48
C GLU A 403 3.33 18.28 -9.23
N GLU A 404 3.64 18.89 -8.08
CA GLU A 404 2.88 18.70 -6.82
C GLU A 404 1.64 19.59 -6.82
N VAL A 405 0.48 19.07 -6.39
CA VAL A 405 -0.80 19.79 -6.39
C VAL A 405 -1.61 19.51 -5.14
N GLU A 406 -2.54 20.41 -4.81
CA GLU A 406 -3.55 20.19 -3.78
C GLU A 406 -4.43 18.97 -4.13
N CYS A 407 -4.76 18.17 -3.12
CA CYS A 407 -5.45 16.89 -3.32
C CYS A 407 -6.94 17.07 -3.70
N PRO A 408 -7.46 16.33 -4.70
CA PRO A 408 -8.89 16.26 -4.97
C PRO A 408 -9.63 15.64 -3.79
N GLN A 409 -10.80 16.19 -3.42
CA GLN A 409 -11.57 15.67 -2.28
C GLN A 409 -11.91 14.17 -2.42
N TYR A 410 -12.17 13.68 -3.64
CA TYR A 410 -12.30 12.24 -3.94
C TYR A 410 -11.12 11.41 -3.41
N LEU A 411 -9.88 11.86 -3.66
CA LEU A 411 -8.69 11.15 -3.19
C LEU A 411 -8.45 11.33 -1.69
N ILE A 412 -9.00 12.38 -1.06
CA ILE A 412 -8.96 12.53 0.41
C ILE A 412 -9.96 11.59 1.07
N ASP A 413 -11.21 11.57 0.59
CA ASP A 413 -12.31 10.81 1.21
C ASP A 413 -12.07 9.29 1.14
N HIS A 414 -11.58 8.78 0.00
CA HIS A 414 -11.21 7.36 -0.11
C HIS A 414 -9.84 7.04 0.55
N TYR A 415 -9.00 8.03 0.89
CA TYR A 415 -7.73 7.81 1.62
C TYR A 415 -7.91 7.84 3.13
N SER A 416 -8.54 8.86 3.70
CA SER A 416 -8.53 9.14 5.14
C SER A 416 -9.32 8.12 5.93
N SER A 417 -8.72 7.52 6.98
CA SER A 417 -9.50 6.62 7.83
C SER A 417 -10.65 7.35 8.52
N ARG A 418 -11.86 6.83 8.30
CA ARG A 418 -13.12 7.26 8.92
C ARG A 418 -13.20 6.77 10.38
N ILE A 419 -12.36 5.79 10.75
CA ILE A 419 -12.25 5.21 12.09
C ILE A 419 -11.13 5.87 12.91
N ASN A 420 -9.92 5.98 12.36
CA ASN A 420 -8.77 6.61 13.02
C ASN A 420 -8.63 8.09 12.59
N THR A 421 -9.57 8.93 13.03
CA THR A 421 -9.63 10.38 12.69
C THR A 421 -8.72 11.27 13.56
N THR A 422 -8.12 10.68 14.60
CA THR A 422 -7.21 11.32 15.57
C THR A 422 -5.89 10.54 15.66
N ASN A 423 -4.83 11.16 16.19
CA ASN A 423 -3.54 10.49 16.46
C ASN A 423 -3.60 9.48 17.64
N GLU A 424 -4.74 9.41 18.34
CA GLU A 424 -5.01 8.51 19.47
C GLU A 424 -6.23 7.62 19.21
N THR A 425 -6.29 6.46 19.88
CA THR A 425 -7.44 5.53 19.83
C THR A 425 -7.65 4.80 21.16
N ASN A 426 -8.87 4.34 21.43
CA ASN A 426 -9.24 3.45 22.55
C ASN A 426 -9.78 2.09 22.07
N ILE A 427 -9.68 1.77 20.77
CA ILE A 427 -10.19 0.51 20.19
C ILE A 427 -9.29 -0.65 20.62
N LYS A 428 -9.87 -1.71 21.20
CA LYS A 428 -9.15 -2.91 21.65
C LYS A 428 -8.40 -3.57 20.50
N LYS A 429 -7.28 -4.23 20.83
CA LYS A 429 -6.54 -5.05 19.88
C LYS A 429 -7.41 -6.22 19.39
N VAL A 430 -7.54 -6.35 18.07
CA VAL A 430 -8.16 -7.50 17.41
C VAL A 430 -7.15 -8.13 16.46
N THR A 431 -7.03 -9.46 16.54
CA THR A 431 -6.08 -10.27 15.75
C THR A 431 -6.74 -11.03 14.59
N ASP A 432 -8.04 -10.82 14.39
CA ASP A 432 -8.82 -11.47 13.34
C ASP A 432 -9.93 -10.53 12.86
N TRP A 433 -9.66 -9.84 11.75
CA TRP A 433 -10.61 -8.90 11.14
C TRP A 433 -11.51 -9.56 10.10
N SER A 434 -11.32 -10.85 9.79
CA SER A 434 -12.07 -11.58 8.76
C SER A 434 -13.58 -11.66 9.03
N THR A 435 -13.98 -11.57 10.30
CA THR A 435 -15.38 -11.70 10.75
C THR A 435 -16.12 -10.37 10.89
N PHE A 436 -15.40 -9.24 10.85
CA PHE A 436 -15.94 -7.90 11.07
C PHE A 436 -16.76 -7.40 9.87
N LYS A 437 -17.84 -6.66 10.14
CA LYS A 437 -18.79 -6.19 9.14
C LYS A 437 -19.09 -4.70 9.30
N GLU A 438 -19.57 -4.09 8.22
CA GLU A 438 -20.01 -2.70 8.29
C GLU A 438 -21.14 -2.55 9.32
N GLY A 439 -20.99 -1.57 10.21
CA GLY A 439 -21.91 -1.33 11.34
C GLY A 439 -21.67 -2.18 12.59
N ASP A 440 -20.71 -3.11 12.60
CA ASP A 440 -20.30 -3.81 13.83
C ASP A 440 -19.69 -2.82 14.83
N VAL A 441 -20.02 -2.97 16.12
CA VAL A 441 -19.49 -2.09 17.17
C VAL A 441 -18.05 -2.47 17.50
N LEU A 442 -17.13 -1.54 17.30
CA LEU A 442 -15.73 -1.69 17.69
C LEU A 442 -15.59 -1.64 19.22
N ASP A 443 -15.06 -2.72 19.76
CA ASP A 443 -14.90 -2.93 21.18
C ASP A 443 -13.84 -1.97 21.75
N THR A 444 -14.21 -1.06 22.67
CA THR A 444 -13.27 -0.09 23.27
C THR A 444 -12.75 -0.53 24.63
N LEU A 445 -11.62 0.03 25.06
CA LEU A 445 -11.04 -0.10 26.39
C LEU A 445 -10.50 1.27 26.82
N HIS A 446 -10.97 1.81 27.94
CA HIS A 446 -10.54 3.13 28.37
C HIS A 446 -9.19 3.04 29.11
N CYS A 447 -8.23 3.85 28.66
CA CYS A 447 -6.86 3.86 29.15
C CYS A 447 -6.36 5.27 29.43
N TRP A 448 -5.52 5.39 30.46
CA TRP A 448 -4.95 6.64 30.95
C TRP A 448 -3.43 6.65 30.72
N LYS A 449 -2.85 7.81 30.40
CA LYS A 449 -1.39 7.97 30.42
C LYS A 449 -0.89 8.11 31.86
N ALA A 450 0.42 8.03 32.04
CA ALA A 450 1.07 8.16 33.35
C ALA A 450 0.72 9.51 34.01
N GLY A 451 0.06 9.47 35.17
CA GLY A 451 -0.39 10.67 35.90
C GLY A 451 -1.73 11.26 35.47
N GLU A 452 -2.37 10.75 34.42
CA GLU A 452 -3.73 11.16 33.99
C GLU A 452 -4.85 10.34 34.65
N ALA A 453 -4.50 9.21 35.28
CA ALA A 453 -5.46 8.30 35.90
C ALA A 453 -6.18 8.94 37.12
N PRO A 454 -7.50 8.71 37.31
CA PRO A 454 -8.25 9.19 38.46
C PRO A 454 -7.60 8.79 39.80
N PRO A 455 -7.57 9.67 40.83
CA PRO A 455 -6.92 9.35 42.10
C PRO A 455 -7.66 8.26 42.89
N GLU A 456 -7.08 7.06 42.99
CA GLU A 456 -7.57 6.01 43.87
C GLU A 456 -7.29 6.39 45.34
N ASN A 457 -8.35 6.68 46.12
CA ASN A 457 -8.24 7.10 47.53
C ASN A 457 -7.32 8.33 47.76
N GLY A 458 -7.22 9.22 46.76
CA GLY A 458 -6.33 10.39 46.80
C GLY A 458 -4.90 10.13 46.33
N TRP A 459 -4.59 8.93 45.83
CA TRP A 459 -3.33 8.60 45.18
C TRP A 459 -3.51 8.56 43.66
N THR A 460 -2.91 9.53 42.95
CA THR A 460 -2.83 9.52 41.48
C THR A 460 -1.85 8.44 41.03
N ASN A 461 -2.28 7.53 40.17
CA ASN A 461 -1.42 6.46 39.67
C ASN A 461 -0.33 7.03 38.72
N PRO A 462 0.98 6.88 39.02
CA PRO A 462 2.06 7.38 38.18
C PRO A 462 2.32 6.51 36.95
N SER A 463 1.65 5.36 36.81
CA SER A 463 1.78 4.45 35.66
C SER A 463 0.60 4.59 34.70
N ALA A 464 0.88 4.52 33.40
CA ALA A 464 -0.15 4.36 32.39
C ALA A 464 -0.85 2.99 32.53
N GLY A 465 -2.15 2.93 32.26
CA GLY A 465 -2.92 1.69 32.39
C GLY A 465 -4.40 1.86 32.05
N CYS A 466 -5.10 0.74 31.92
CA CYS A 466 -6.48 0.69 31.46
C CYS A 466 -7.44 0.18 32.54
N LEU A 467 -8.68 0.69 32.50
CA LEU A 467 -9.78 0.18 33.29
C LEU A 467 -10.47 -0.94 32.52
N ASN A 468 -10.42 -2.16 33.06
CA ASN A 468 -11.36 -3.20 32.68
C ASN A 468 -12.67 -2.90 33.40
N GLU A 469 -13.70 -2.52 32.65
CA GLU A 469 -15.10 -2.46 33.12
C GLU A 469 -15.70 -3.87 33.29
#